data_AF-A0A6V7QEU1-F1
#
_entry.id   AF-A0A6V7QEU1-F1
#
_cell.length_a   1.000
_cell.length_b   1.000
_cell.length_c   1.000
_cell.angle_alpha   90.00
_cell.angle_beta   90.00
_cell.angle_gamma   90.00
#
_symmetry.space_group_name_H-M   'P 1'
#
loop_
_entity.id
_entity.type
_entity.pdbx_description
1 polymer ?
#
loop_
_entity_poly.entity_id
_entity_poly.type
_entity_poly.pdbx_seq_one_letter_code
_entity_poly.pdbx_strand_id
1 'polypeptide(L)'
;MAASLQMAALLSAPSTPINPDKLRFGSIPVGRKVSNLIVRSDGRMMTGGFSPSARGGILIPSAVAAKSDAPASSTSSKPGHELLLFEALREGLEEEMDRDPRVCVMGEDVGHYGGSYKVTKGLATKYGDLRVLDTPIAENSFTGMGIGAAMTGLRPIVEGMNMGFLLLAFNQISNNCGMLHYTSGGQFKIPIVIRGPGGVGRQLGAEHSQRLESYFQSIPGLQMVACSTPYNAKGLMKAAIRSENPVVLFEHVLLYNLKERIPDEEYICCLEEAEMVRPGNM
;
A
#
# COMPACT_ATOMS: atom_id res chain seq x y z
N MET A 1 28.62 48.50 32.85
CA MET A 1 28.76 47.67 31.64
C MET A 1 27.47 46.85 31.53
N ALA A 2 26.40 47.35 30.90
CA ALA A 2 26.18 47.42 29.44
C ALA A 2 26.27 46.01 28.80
N ALA A 3 25.28 45.46 28.09
CA ALA A 3 24.05 46.02 27.55
C ALA A 3 23.00 44.91 27.32
N SER A 4 21.75 45.20 27.64
CA SER A 4 20.57 44.47 27.17
C SER A 4 19.46 45.50 26.97
N LEU A 5 19.33 46.02 25.75
CA LEU A 5 18.25 46.91 25.36
C LEU A 5 17.88 46.70 23.88
N GLN A 6 16.58 46.79 23.64
CA GLN A 6 15.86 46.93 22.37
C GLN A 6 15.76 45.72 21.43
N MET A 7 14.61 45.06 21.50
CA MET A 7 13.73 45.05 20.33
C MET A 7 12.28 45.37 20.75
N ALA A 8 11.84 46.56 20.32
CA ALA A 8 10.48 47.10 20.39
C ALA A 8 9.50 46.12 19.72
N ALA A 9 8.38 45.78 20.36
CA ALA A 9 7.12 46.53 20.28
C ALA A 9 6.64 46.77 18.84
N LEU A 10 6.00 45.76 18.25
CA LEU A 10 5.03 45.88 17.16
C LEU A 10 4.21 44.60 17.10
N LEU A 11 3.03 44.62 17.75
CA LEU A 11 1.84 43.80 17.46
C LEU A 11 0.75 44.19 18.49
N SER A 12 0.27 45.44 18.43
CA SER A 12 -1.03 45.79 19.01
C SER A 12 -2.07 45.76 17.90
N ALA A 13 -2.72 44.62 17.70
CA ALA A 13 -3.97 44.55 16.97
C ALA A 13 -5.12 44.53 17.99
N PRO A 14 -6.12 45.41 17.92
CA PRO A 14 -7.22 45.41 18.87
C PRO A 14 -8.10 44.17 18.65
N SER A 15 -8.22 43.34 19.69
CA SER A 15 -9.20 42.26 19.76
C SER A 15 -10.61 42.85 19.83
N THR A 16 -11.41 42.64 18.79
CA THR A 16 -12.86 42.91 18.85
C THR A 16 -13.52 41.93 19.83
N PRO A 17 -14.25 42.40 20.85
CA PRO A 17 -14.93 41.52 21.80
C PRO A 17 -16.12 40.82 21.13
N ILE A 18 -16.18 39.49 21.27
CA ILE A 18 -17.32 38.68 20.84
C ILE A 18 -18.50 39.00 21.77
N ASN A 19 -19.61 39.44 21.19
CA ASN A 19 -20.84 39.78 21.91
C ASN A 19 -21.58 38.49 22.32
N PRO A 20 -21.78 38.20 23.62
CA PRO A 20 -22.43 36.99 24.09
C PRO A 20 -23.96 36.95 23.88
N ASP A 21 -24.59 38.04 23.42
CA ASP A 21 -26.06 38.14 23.31
C ASP A 21 -26.65 37.63 21.97
N LYS A 22 -25.86 36.99 21.10
CA LYS A 22 -26.35 36.41 19.82
C LYS A 22 -26.50 34.88 19.80
N LEU A 23 -26.45 34.21 20.95
CA LEU A 23 -26.76 32.79 21.08
C LEU A 23 -27.95 32.59 22.02
N ARG A 24 -29.18 32.75 21.50
CA ARG A 24 -30.40 32.32 22.20
C ARG A 24 -30.88 30.98 21.68
N PHE A 25 -30.78 30.00 22.57
CA PHE A 25 -31.41 28.68 22.52
C PHE A 25 -32.94 28.79 22.44
N GLY A 26 -33.54 28.09 21.46
CA GLY A 26 -34.95 27.71 21.49
C GLY A 26 -35.08 26.29 22.03
N SER A 27 -36.04 26.06 22.93
CA SER A 27 -36.28 24.82 23.66
C SER A 27 -37.57 24.09 23.22
N ILE A 28 -37.65 22.81 23.61
CA ILE A 28 -38.84 21.92 23.79
C ILE A 28 -39.21 21.00 22.58
N PRO A 29 -39.71 19.74 22.74
CA PRO A 29 -39.73 18.80 23.90
C PRO A 29 -39.10 17.42 23.65
N VAL A 30 -38.86 16.72 24.75
CA VAL A 30 -38.46 15.31 24.90
C VAL A 30 -39.66 14.36 24.78
N GLY A 31 -39.51 13.23 24.09
CA GLY A 31 -40.29 12.02 24.35
C GLY A 31 -40.57 11.11 23.16
N ARG A 32 -39.74 10.08 22.94
CA ARG A 32 -40.20 8.81 22.34
C ARG A 32 -39.33 7.64 22.79
N LYS A 33 -39.97 6.71 23.52
CA LYS A 33 -39.43 5.39 23.87
C LYS A 33 -39.20 4.59 22.59
N VAL A 34 -38.01 4.03 22.41
CA VAL A 34 -37.76 2.94 21.44
C VAL A 34 -37.65 1.66 22.25
N SER A 35 -38.66 0.80 22.14
CA SER A 35 -38.66 -0.55 22.70
C SER A 35 -38.09 -1.52 21.66
N ASN A 36 -37.04 -2.23 22.02
CA ASN A 36 -36.53 -3.39 21.27
C ASN A 36 -37.58 -4.51 21.32
N LEU A 37 -38.12 -4.90 20.16
CA LEU A 37 -39.00 -6.05 20.05
C LEU A 37 -38.27 -7.16 19.27
N ILE A 38 -37.78 -8.15 20.02
CA ILE A 38 -37.37 -9.45 19.47
C ILE A 38 -38.57 -10.38 19.61
N VAL A 39 -39.16 -10.80 18.48
CA VAL A 39 -40.17 -11.86 18.45
C VAL A 39 -39.55 -13.08 17.78
N ARG A 40 -39.34 -14.14 18.56
CA ARG A 40 -39.19 -15.51 18.05
C ARG A 40 -40.52 -16.19 18.28
N SER A 41 -41.25 -16.47 17.20
CA SER A 41 -42.32 -17.47 17.23
C SER A 41 -41.66 -18.82 17.01
N ASP A 42 -41.78 -19.71 17.99
CA ASP A 42 -42.06 -21.15 17.82
C ASP A 42 -41.83 -21.82 19.19
N GLY A 43 -42.79 -21.58 20.09
CA GLY A 43 -42.85 -22.17 21.42
C GLY A 43 -43.22 -23.65 21.38
N ARG A 44 -42.21 -24.52 21.30
CA ARG A 44 -42.34 -25.94 21.63
C ARG A 44 -41.34 -26.35 22.70
N MET A 45 -41.85 -26.68 23.89
CA MET A 45 -41.13 -27.46 24.90
C MET A 45 -41.02 -28.91 24.42
N MET A 46 -39.79 -29.42 24.37
CA MET A 46 -39.52 -30.86 24.27
C MET A 46 -38.83 -31.29 25.56
N THR A 47 -39.48 -32.20 26.28
CA THR A 47 -38.93 -32.94 27.41
C THR A 47 -38.11 -34.10 26.86
N GLY A 48 -36.78 -34.04 26.98
CA GLY A 48 -35.88 -35.10 26.54
C GLY A 48 -34.51 -34.97 27.20
N GLY A 49 -34.09 -36.01 27.91
CA GLY A 49 -32.99 -36.02 28.86
C GLY A 49 -31.59 -35.78 28.30
N PHE A 50 -30.75 -35.23 29.17
CA PHE A 50 -29.30 -35.10 29.01
C PHE A 50 -28.61 -36.47 28.98
N SER A 51 -27.72 -36.68 28.01
CA SER A 51 -26.62 -37.64 28.09
C SER A 51 -25.35 -37.03 27.48
N PRO A 52 -24.21 -37.01 28.17
CA PRO A 52 -22.97 -36.46 27.66
C PRO A 52 -22.13 -37.55 26.98
N SER A 53 -21.78 -37.36 25.72
CA SER A 53 -20.70 -38.13 25.08
C SER A 53 -20.17 -37.39 23.85
N ALA A 54 -19.15 -36.57 24.03
CA ALA A 54 -18.29 -36.12 22.94
C ALA A 54 -16.84 -36.47 23.29
N ARG A 55 -16.34 -37.53 22.66
CA ARG A 55 -14.91 -37.88 22.67
C ARG A 55 -14.16 -36.87 21.82
N GLY A 56 -13.04 -36.39 22.33
CA GLY A 56 -12.08 -35.59 21.59
C GLY A 56 -11.50 -36.36 20.40
N GLY A 57 -11.56 -35.74 19.22
CA GLY A 57 -10.81 -36.14 18.04
C GLY A 57 -9.80 -35.05 17.71
N ILE A 58 -8.51 -35.41 17.74
CA ILE A 58 -7.39 -34.57 17.31
C ILE A 58 -7.53 -34.34 15.80
N LEU A 59 -7.67 -33.09 15.38
CA LEU A 59 -7.65 -32.71 13.95
C LEU A 59 -6.20 -32.56 13.49
N ILE A 60 -5.72 -33.53 12.73
CA ILE A 60 -4.46 -33.46 11.97
C ILE A 60 -4.82 -32.93 10.58
N PRO A 61 -4.35 -31.74 10.13
CA PRO A 61 -4.54 -31.32 8.76
C PRO A 61 -3.57 -32.08 7.87
N SER A 62 -4.07 -33.07 7.12
CA SER A 62 -3.31 -33.67 6.02
C SER A 62 -3.19 -32.65 4.89
N ALA A 63 -1.97 -32.21 4.62
CA ALA A 63 -1.62 -31.47 3.41
C ALA A 63 -1.95 -32.34 2.19
N VAL A 64 -2.96 -31.94 1.43
CA VAL A 64 -3.30 -32.59 0.16
C VAL A 64 -2.28 -32.14 -0.87
N ALA A 65 -1.30 -33.01 -1.13
CA ALA A 65 -0.46 -32.95 -2.31
C ALA A 65 -1.36 -32.98 -3.56
N ALA A 66 -1.27 -31.92 -4.38
CA ALA A 66 -2.00 -31.84 -5.64
C ALA A 66 -1.49 -32.92 -6.60
N LYS A 67 -2.38 -33.84 -6.98
CA LYS A 67 -2.16 -34.73 -8.12
C LYS A 67 -2.16 -33.90 -9.40
N SER A 68 -1.08 -34.04 -10.18
CA SER A 68 -1.01 -33.63 -11.57
C SER A 68 -1.91 -34.51 -12.43
N ASP A 69 -2.66 -33.89 -13.34
CA ASP A 69 -2.87 -34.29 -14.74
C ASP A 69 -4.29 -33.94 -15.24
N ALA A 70 -4.36 -32.90 -16.09
CA ALA A 70 -5.30 -32.80 -17.21
C ALA A 70 -4.74 -31.77 -18.23
N PRO A 71 -4.85 -32.03 -19.54
CA PRO A 71 -4.02 -31.38 -20.55
C PRO A 71 -4.49 -29.95 -20.86
N ALA A 72 -3.52 -29.06 -21.01
CA ALA A 72 -3.74 -27.69 -21.46
C ALA A 72 -4.28 -27.69 -22.90
N SER A 73 -5.42 -27.02 -23.08
CA SER A 73 -5.93 -26.59 -24.38
C SER A 73 -4.87 -25.73 -25.06
N SER A 74 -4.40 -26.16 -26.22
CA SER A 74 -3.40 -25.48 -27.03
C SER A 74 -3.94 -24.18 -27.63
N THR A 75 -3.76 -23.08 -26.91
CA THR A 75 -3.65 -21.75 -27.53
C THR A 75 -2.20 -21.55 -27.93
N SER A 76 -1.96 -21.11 -29.17
CA SER A 76 -0.62 -20.76 -29.65
C SER A 76 0.03 -19.78 -28.67
N SER A 77 1.05 -20.22 -27.93
CA SER A 77 1.68 -19.41 -26.90
C SER A 77 2.33 -18.18 -27.56
N LYS A 78 1.88 -16.99 -27.19
CA LYS A 78 2.56 -15.74 -27.55
C LYS A 78 4.04 -15.83 -27.18
N PRO A 79 4.95 -15.17 -27.93
CA PRO A 79 6.34 -15.07 -27.52
C PRO A 79 6.43 -14.47 -26.11
N GLY A 80 7.36 -14.99 -25.32
CA GLY A 80 7.48 -14.70 -23.90
C GLY A 80 8.73 -15.32 -23.32
N HIS A 81 9.29 -14.68 -22.30
CA HIS A 81 10.48 -15.09 -21.57
C HIS A 81 10.12 -15.46 -20.13
N GLU A 82 11.01 -16.21 -19.48
CA GLU A 82 10.81 -16.72 -18.14
C GLU A 82 11.66 -15.93 -17.15
N LEU A 83 11.06 -15.46 -16.06
CA LEU A 83 11.73 -14.61 -15.09
C LEU A 83 11.12 -14.78 -13.70
N LEU A 84 11.86 -14.31 -12.70
CA LEU A 84 11.42 -14.28 -11.30
C LEU A 84 10.57 -13.03 -11.03
N LEU A 85 9.74 -13.07 -9.99
CA LEU A 85 8.86 -11.94 -9.65
C LEU A 85 9.65 -10.65 -9.38
N PHE A 86 10.80 -10.72 -8.70
CA PHE A 86 11.64 -9.53 -8.49
C PHE A 86 12.19 -8.96 -9.81
N GLU A 87 12.45 -9.82 -10.78
CA GLU A 87 12.90 -9.42 -12.11
C GLU A 87 11.75 -8.78 -12.89
N ALA A 88 10.52 -9.24 -12.69
CA ALA A 88 9.34 -8.68 -13.35
C ALA A 88 9.03 -7.26 -12.83
N LEU A 89 9.18 -7.05 -11.52
CA LEU A 89 9.13 -5.72 -10.92
C LEU A 89 10.22 -4.81 -11.48
N ARG A 90 11.46 -5.33 -11.62
CA ARG A 90 12.59 -4.60 -12.21
C ARG A 90 12.31 -4.20 -13.65
N GLU A 91 11.84 -5.12 -14.48
CA GLU A 91 11.50 -4.84 -15.88
C GLU A 91 10.39 -3.80 -15.99
N GLY A 92 9.32 -3.92 -15.17
CA GLY A 92 8.26 -2.92 -15.14
C GLY A 92 8.78 -1.53 -14.75
N LEU A 93 9.72 -1.46 -13.80
CA LEU A 93 10.36 -0.23 -13.39
C LEU A 93 11.26 0.36 -14.50
N GLU A 94 12.10 -0.48 -15.11
CA GLU A 94 13.00 -0.10 -16.19
C GLU A 94 12.23 0.43 -17.42
N GLU A 95 11.16 -0.26 -17.83
CA GLU A 95 10.31 0.16 -18.94
C GLU A 95 9.66 1.53 -18.69
N GLU A 96 9.16 1.79 -17.48
CA GLU A 96 8.57 3.11 -17.16
C GLU A 96 9.62 4.20 -17.00
N MET A 97 10.82 3.88 -16.51
CA MET A 97 11.93 4.83 -16.41
C MET A 97 12.50 5.21 -17.78
N ASP A 98 12.53 4.27 -18.73
CA ASP A 98 12.88 4.52 -20.14
C ASP A 98 11.80 5.37 -20.82
N ARG A 99 10.53 5.12 -20.50
CA ARG A 99 9.38 5.81 -21.09
C ARG A 99 9.21 7.24 -20.60
N ASP A 100 9.38 7.50 -19.31
CA ASP A 100 9.14 8.81 -18.71
C ASP A 100 10.35 9.29 -17.89
N PRO A 101 11.03 10.38 -18.32
CA PRO A 101 12.20 10.90 -17.64
C PRO A 101 11.91 11.46 -16.23
N ARG A 102 10.64 11.64 -15.88
CA ARG A 102 10.19 12.12 -14.56
C ARG A 102 10.13 11.01 -13.51
N VAL A 103 10.20 9.75 -13.93
CA VAL A 103 10.13 8.58 -13.02
C VAL A 103 11.48 8.38 -12.35
N CYS A 104 11.53 8.48 -11.03
CA CYS A 104 12.75 8.28 -10.25
C CYS A 104 12.50 7.35 -9.07
N VAL A 105 13.54 6.67 -8.61
CA VAL A 105 13.49 5.76 -7.47
C VAL A 105 14.27 6.39 -6.33
N MET A 106 13.76 6.30 -5.11
CA MET A 106 14.47 6.70 -3.91
C MET A 106 14.16 5.77 -2.74
N GLY A 107 15.16 5.53 -1.90
CA GLY A 107 15.04 4.66 -0.75
C GLY A 107 16.40 4.23 -0.23
N GLU A 108 16.37 3.35 0.76
CA GLU A 108 17.59 2.79 1.34
C GLU A 108 18.16 1.69 0.42
N ASP A 109 19.45 1.80 0.10
CA ASP A 109 20.20 0.81 -0.69
C ASP A 109 19.62 0.51 -2.10
N VAL A 110 18.75 1.37 -2.64
CA VAL A 110 18.10 1.19 -3.95
C VAL A 110 19.05 1.47 -5.12
N GLY A 111 20.08 2.29 -4.91
CA GLY A 111 21.00 2.75 -5.92
C GLY A 111 22.11 1.74 -6.16
N HIS A 112 23.24 1.94 -5.49
CA HIS A 112 24.48 1.22 -5.79
C HIS A 112 24.40 -0.26 -5.40
N TYR A 113 23.66 -0.58 -4.34
CA TYR A 113 23.43 -1.96 -3.91
C TYR A 113 22.35 -2.67 -4.73
N GLY A 114 21.44 -1.91 -5.35
CA GLY A 114 20.36 -2.42 -6.21
C GLY A 114 19.15 -2.97 -5.45
N GLY A 115 18.92 -2.51 -4.23
CA GLY A 115 17.83 -2.91 -3.35
C GLY A 115 18.11 -4.20 -2.58
N SER A 116 17.45 -4.35 -1.44
CA SER A 116 17.60 -5.53 -0.56
C SER A 116 17.21 -6.84 -1.24
N TYR A 117 16.23 -6.78 -2.14
CA TYR A 117 15.74 -7.93 -2.92
C TYR A 117 16.06 -7.84 -4.42
N LYS A 118 17.02 -6.98 -4.81
CA LYS A 118 17.54 -6.88 -6.18
C LYS A 118 16.55 -6.40 -7.25
N VAL A 119 15.42 -5.81 -6.83
CA VAL A 119 14.42 -5.21 -7.75
C VAL A 119 14.99 -4.00 -8.49
N THR A 120 15.89 -3.23 -7.90
CA THR A 120 16.48 -2.03 -8.53
C THR A 120 17.91 -2.26 -9.05
N LYS A 121 18.35 -3.53 -9.10
CA LYS A 121 19.71 -3.89 -9.49
C LYS A 121 20.05 -3.44 -10.90
N GLY A 122 21.10 -2.64 -11.02
CA GLY A 122 21.64 -2.13 -12.29
C GLY A 122 21.03 -0.81 -12.76
N LEU A 123 19.94 -0.36 -12.13
CA LEU A 123 19.25 0.87 -12.57
C LEU A 123 20.08 2.13 -12.29
N ALA A 124 20.79 2.19 -11.16
CA ALA A 124 21.69 3.32 -10.88
C ALA A 124 22.82 3.45 -11.91
N THR A 125 23.38 2.32 -12.37
CA THR A 125 24.39 2.33 -13.44
C THR A 125 23.81 2.81 -14.78
N LYS A 126 22.54 2.50 -15.07
CA LYS A 126 21.86 2.89 -16.32
C LYS A 126 21.41 4.35 -16.32
N TYR A 127 20.80 4.83 -15.23
CA TYR A 127 20.14 6.14 -15.17
C TYR A 127 20.85 7.21 -14.34
N GLY A 128 21.83 6.81 -13.52
CA GLY A 128 22.57 7.68 -12.62
C GLY A 128 21.87 7.97 -11.28
N ASP A 129 22.65 8.49 -10.34
CA ASP A 129 22.26 8.68 -8.93
C ASP A 129 21.08 9.66 -8.73
N LEU A 130 20.84 10.55 -9.69
CA LEU A 130 19.70 11.49 -9.62
C LEU A 130 18.36 10.83 -9.96
N ARG A 131 18.38 9.70 -10.67
CA ARG A 131 17.19 8.93 -11.05
C ARG A 131 16.98 7.70 -10.18
N VAL A 132 18.04 7.21 -9.52
CA VAL A 132 18.00 6.10 -8.55
C VAL A 132 18.82 6.50 -7.33
N LEU A 133 18.16 7.16 -6.38
CA LEU A 133 18.78 7.88 -5.28
C LEU A 133 18.82 7.03 -3.99
N ASP A 134 20.01 6.70 -3.53
CA ASP A 134 20.22 6.18 -2.17
C ASP A 134 19.95 7.27 -1.13
N THR A 135 19.16 6.94 -0.10
CA THR A 135 18.79 7.88 0.97
C THR A 135 19.36 7.46 2.32
N PRO A 136 19.54 8.40 3.27
CA PRO A 136 19.79 8.05 4.66
C PRO A 136 18.66 7.18 5.23
N ILE A 137 18.95 6.41 6.28
CA ILE A 137 17.99 5.58 7.03
C ILE A 137 17.06 6.50 7.83
N ALA A 138 16.05 7.03 7.14
CA ALA A 138 15.12 8.02 7.65
C ALA A 138 13.84 8.02 6.79
N GLU A 139 12.97 7.04 7.02
CA GLU A 139 11.78 6.73 6.23
C GLU A 139 10.84 7.92 6.11
N ASN A 140 10.63 8.63 7.22
CA ASN A 140 9.81 9.84 7.22
C ASN A 140 10.37 10.94 6.31
N SER A 141 11.69 11.08 6.27
CA SER A 141 12.38 12.14 5.52
C SER A 141 12.34 11.86 4.01
N PHE A 142 12.76 10.67 3.57
CA PHE A 142 12.75 10.37 2.15
C PHE A 142 11.33 10.20 1.59
N THR A 143 10.37 9.72 2.39
CA THR A 143 8.96 9.68 1.95
C THR A 143 8.41 11.10 1.75
N GLY A 144 8.71 12.03 2.66
CA GLY A 144 8.35 13.44 2.50
C GLY A 144 9.03 14.09 1.29
N MET A 145 10.29 13.74 1.03
CA MET A 145 11.02 14.17 -0.16
C MET A 145 10.34 13.66 -1.44
N GLY A 146 9.95 12.39 -1.49
CA GLY A 146 9.21 11.80 -2.60
C GLY A 146 7.88 12.51 -2.83
N ILE A 147 7.10 12.79 -1.78
CA ILE A 147 5.84 13.52 -1.92
C ILE A 147 6.08 14.94 -2.46
N GLY A 148 7.09 15.66 -1.94
CA GLY A 148 7.46 16.98 -2.46
C GLY A 148 7.92 16.96 -3.93
N ALA A 149 8.65 15.91 -4.33
CA ALA A 149 9.03 15.68 -5.71
C ALA A 149 7.81 15.42 -6.60
N ALA A 150 6.84 14.63 -6.13
CA ALA A 150 5.59 14.37 -6.84
C ALA A 150 4.78 15.66 -7.07
N MET A 151 4.70 16.53 -6.07
CA MET A 151 4.04 17.84 -6.16
C MET A 151 4.67 18.78 -7.21
N THR A 152 5.97 18.62 -7.47
CA THR A 152 6.72 19.44 -8.44
C THR A 152 6.78 18.81 -9.85
N GLY A 153 6.07 17.69 -10.05
CA GLY A 153 5.86 17.08 -11.36
C GLY A 153 6.72 15.85 -11.65
N LEU A 154 7.54 15.39 -10.69
CA LEU A 154 8.20 14.08 -10.78
C LEU A 154 7.20 12.94 -10.48
N ARG A 155 7.62 11.70 -10.76
CA ARG A 155 6.85 10.48 -10.48
C ARG A 155 7.68 9.52 -9.63
N PRO A 156 7.87 9.81 -8.34
CA PRO A 156 8.77 9.05 -7.51
C PRO A 156 8.22 7.67 -7.16
N ILE A 157 9.11 6.69 -7.15
CA ILE A 157 8.94 5.39 -6.50
C ILE A 157 9.75 5.43 -5.20
N VAL A 158 9.06 5.41 -4.07
CA VAL A 158 9.65 5.30 -2.75
C VAL A 158 9.71 3.82 -2.36
N GLU A 159 10.92 3.29 -2.21
CA GLU A 159 11.14 1.91 -1.73
C GLU A 159 11.53 1.93 -0.26
N GLY A 160 10.71 1.29 0.59
CA GLY A 160 11.10 0.95 1.95
C GLY A 160 11.85 -0.37 1.97
N MET A 161 12.99 -0.46 2.68
CA MET A 161 13.76 -1.70 2.82
C MET A 161 12.89 -2.86 3.35
N ASN A 162 11.95 -2.55 4.24
CA ASN A 162 10.82 -3.39 4.62
C ASN A 162 9.60 -2.48 4.75
N MET A 163 8.45 -2.91 4.24
CA MET A 163 7.21 -2.15 4.36
C MET A 163 6.90 -1.82 5.83
N GLY A 164 7.18 -2.71 6.78
CA GLY A 164 6.97 -2.48 8.21
C GLY A 164 7.66 -1.21 8.74
N PHE A 165 8.79 -0.82 8.18
CA PHE A 165 9.53 0.38 8.61
C PHE A 165 8.89 1.68 8.13
N LEU A 166 8.05 1.63 7.09
CA LEU A 166 7.28 2.79 6.64
C LEU A 166 6.21 3.25 7.64
N LEU A 167 5.99 2.51 8.74
CA LEU A 167 5.27 3.04 9.89
C LEU A 167 5.94 4.29 10.49
N LEU A 168 7.27 4.43 10.37
CA LEU A 168 7.99 5.66 10.74
C LEU A 168 7.60 6.84 9.84
N ALA A 169 7.17 6.57 8.61
CA ALA A 169 6.68 7.56 7.65
C ALA A 169 5.15 7.68 7.64
N PHE A 170 4.43 7.08 8.59
CA PHE A 170 2.96 6.98 8.54
C PHE A 170 2.28 8.32 8.35
N ASN A 171 2.73 9.38 9.03
CA ASN A 171 2.17 10.72 8.88
C ASN A 171 2.33 11.29 7.45
N GLN A 172 3.47 11.03 6.80
CA GLN A 172 3.68 11.45 5.40
C GLN A 172 2.71 10.72 4.48
N ILE A 173 2.59 9.40 4.66
CA ILE A 173 1.72 8.54 3.86
C ILE A 173 0.24 8.91 4.09
N SER A 174 -0.17 9.13 5.33
CA SER A 174 -1.57 9.39 5.64
C SER A 174 -2.00 10.79 5.21
N ASN A 175 -1.29 11.81 5.65
CA ASN A 175 -1.77 13.19 5.60
C ASN A 175 -1.29 13.89 4.32
N ASN A 176 -0.04 13.67 3.92
CA ASN A 176 0.55 14.35 2.77
C ASN A 176 0.40 13.56 1.47
N CYS A 177 0.39 12.24 1.54
CA CYS A 177 0.19 11.40 0.37
C CYS A 177 -1.31 11.25 0.08
N GLY A 178 -2.07 10.65 1.00
CA GLY A 178 -3.49 10.33 0.78
C GLY A 178 -4.42 11.54 0.73
N MET A 179 -4.26 12.51 1.64
CA MET A 179 -5.25 13.58 1.79
C MET A 179 -4.92 14.86 1.01
N LEU A 180 -3.68 15.07 0.58
CA LEU A 180 -3.24 16.38 0.05
C LEU A 180 -3.95 16.80 -1.24
N HIS A 181 -4.33 15.85 -2.09
CA HIS A 181 -5.15 16.15 -3.26
C HIS A 181 -6.49 16.78 -2.87
N TYR A 182 -7.16 16.22 -1.86
CA TYR A 182 -8.43 16.72 -1.36
C TYR A 182 -8.28 18.04 -0.58
N THR A 183 -7.32 18.11 0.36
CA THR A 183 -7.15 19.30 1.22
C THR A 183 -6.63 20.52 0.46
N SER A 184 -5.93 20.32 -0.65
CA SER A 184 -5.52 21.40 -1.56
C SER A 184 -6.61 21.81 -2.54
N GLY A 185 -7.80 21.21 -2.51
CA GLY A 185 -8.87 21.49 -3.49
C GLY A 185 -8.49 21.07 -4.91
N GLY A 186 -7.70 20.01 -5.06
CA GLY A 186 -7.22 19.49 -6.35
C GLY A 186 -6.05 20.27 -6.95
N GLN A 187 -5.44 21.22 -6.24
CA GLN A 187 -4.30 21.98 -6.74
C GLN A 187 -3.03 21.12 -6.87
N PHE A 188 -2.86 20.13 -6.00
CA PHE A 188 -1.75 19.18 -6.08
C PHE A 188 -2.27 17.80 -6.45
N LYS A 189 -1.58 17.16 -7.40
CA LYS A 189 -1.64 15.72 -7.62
C LYS A 189 -0.40 15.09 -7.01
N ILE A 190 -0.53 13.85 -6.55
CA ILE A 190 0.56 13.14 -5.88
C ILE A 190 0.81 11.80 -6.62
N PRO A 191 1.41 11.84 -7.83
CA PRO A 191 1.75 10.63 -8.58
C PRO A 191 2.98 9.95 -7.98
N ILE A 192 2.77 9.15 -6.94
CA ILE A 192 3.83 8.44 -6.20
C ILE A 192 3.48 6.98 -6.03
N VAL A 193 4.49 6.12 -6.15
CA VAL A 193 4.39 4.70 -5.80
C VAL A 193 5.18 4.45 -4.53
N ILE A 194 4.55 3.89 -3.52
CA ILE A 194 5.20 3.40 -2.31
C ILE A 194 5.26 1.89 -2.42
N ARG A 195 6.46 1.33 -2.38
CA ARG A 195 6.67 -0.11 -2.52
C ARG A 195 7.69 -0.65 -1.54
N GLY A 196 7.75 -1.96 -1.44
CA GLY A 196 8.78 -2.65 -0.68
C GLY A 196 8.36 -4.07 -0.30
N PRO A 197 9.33 -4.89 0.11
CA PRO A 197 9.07 -6.22 0.63
C PRO A 197 8.23 -6.16 1.91
N GLY A 198 7.19 -7.00 2.00
CA GLY A 198 6.40 -7.17 3.20
C GLY A 198 6.00 -8.62 3.49
N GLY A 199 5.41 -8.81 4.66
CA GLY A 199 4.92 -10.10 5.13
C GLY A 199 5.99 -11.06 5.65
N VAL A 200 5.55 -12.27 5.97
CA VAL A 200 6.40 -13.29 6.58
C VAL A 200 7.52 -13.73 5.64
N GLY A 201 8.70 -13.98 6.20
CA GLY A 201 9.84 -14.56 5.49
C GLY A 201 10.49 -15.69 6.29
N ARG A 202 11.61 -16.22 5.80
CA ARG A 202 12.36 -17.27 6.50
C ARG A 202 13.29 -16.63 7.53
N GLN A 203 12.93 -16.75 8.81
CA GLN A 203 13.76 -16.32 9.95
C GLN A 203 14.04 -14.80 10.03
N LEU A 204 13.10 -13.94 9.60
CA LEU A 204 13.28 -12.48 9.63
C LEU A 204 12.96 -11.81 10.98
N GLY A 205 12.43 -12.55 11.95
CA GLY A 205 11.99 -12.01 13.24
C GLY A 205 10.65 -11.26 13.17
N ALA A 206 10.21 -10.73 14.32
CA ALA A 206 8.88 -10.13 14.47
C ALA A 206 8.73 -8.80 13.71
N GLU A 207 9.77 -7.97 13.72
CA GLU A 207 9.74 -6.61 13.16
C GLU A 207 9.74 -6.59 11.62
N HIS A 208 10.20 -7.67 10.98
CA HIS A 208 10.30 -7.77 9.53
C HIS A 208 9.16 -8.56 8.87
N SER A 209 8.19 -9.05 9.66
CA SER A 209 7.12 -9.95 9.20
C SER A 209 5.72 -9.29 9.22
N GLN A 210 5.65 -8.01 9.58
CA GLN A 210 4.40 -7.28 9.72
C GLN A 210 3.68 -7.07 8.37
N ARG A 211 2.36 -6.91 8.46
CA ARG A 211 1.43 -6.65 7.35
C ARG A 211 0.78 -5.29 7.58
N LEU A 212 0.94 -4.38 6.62
CA LEU A 212 0.52 -2.99 6.75
C LEU A 212 -0.79 -2.67 6.02
N GLU A 213 -1.38 -3.64 5.34
CA GLU A 213 -2.60 -3.49 4.56
C GLU A 213 -3.71 -2.90 5.45
N SER A 214 -3.94 -3.45 6.64
CA SER A 214 -4.96 -2.94 7.57
C SER A 214 -4.67 -1.56 8.13
N TYR A 215 -3.39 -1.16 8.25
CA TYR A 215 -3.03 0.18 8.71
C TYR A 215 -3.40 1.22 7.65
N PHE A 216 -3.04 0.96 6.39
CA PHE A 216 -3.26 1.90 5.28
C PHE A 216 -4.67 1.86 4.71
N GLN A 217 -5.42 0.77 4.89
CA GLN A 217 -6.80 0.63 4.38
C GLN A 217 -7.74 1.75 4.87
N SER A 218 -7.50 2.27 6.07
CA SER A 218 -8.33 3.34 6.65
C SER A 218 -7.99 4.75 6.15
N ILE A 219 -6.94 4.89 5.33
CA ILE A 219 -6.47 6.18 4.83
C ILE A 219 -7.16 6.46 3.48
N PRO A 220 -8.01 7.50 3.39
CA PRO A 220 -8.62 7.88 2.12
C PRO A 220 -7.58 8.46 1.15
N GLY A 221 -7.82 8.24 -0.15
CA GLY A 221 -6.99 8.78 -1.23
C GLY A 221 -5.77 7.92 -1.60
N LEU A 222 -5.48 6.85 -0.86
CA LEU A 222 -4.51 5.84 -1.27
C LEU A 222 -5.18 4.77 -2.12
N GLN A 223 -4.58 4.43 -3.25
CA GLN A 223 -4.87 3.17 -3.94
C GLN A 223 -3.92 2.11 -3.40
N MET A 224 -4.44 0.92 -3.09
CA MET A 224 -3.67 -0.18 -2.54
C MET A 224 -3.77 -1.38 -3.46
N VAL A 225 -2.63 -1.92 -3.88
CA VAL A 225 -2.55 -3.09 -4.75
C VAL A 225 -1.50 -4.07 -4.23
N ALA A 226 -1.75 -5.36 -4.41
CA ALA A 226 -0.81 -6.40 -4.03
C ALA A 226 -0.54 -7.30 -5.24
N CYS A 227 0.72 -7.64 -5.47
CA CYS A 227 1.11 -8.55 -6.54
C CYS A 227 1.35 -9.97 -6.00
N SER A 228 1.16 -10.97 -6.87
CA SER A 228 1.23 -12.38 -6.51
C SER A 228 1.87 -13.27 -7.57
N THR A 229 2.02 -12.79 -8.80
CA THR A 229 2.65 -13.50 -9.93
C THR A 229 3.62 -12.55 -10.65
N PRO A 230 4.69 -13.05 -11.30
CA PRO A 230 5.52 -12.22 -12.16
C PRO A 230 4.71 -11.43 -13.20
N TYR A 231 3.68 -12.05 -13.81
CA TYR A 231 2.81 -11.36 -14.76
C TYR A 231 2.15 -10.12 -14.14
N ASN A 232 1.43 -10.29 -13.04
CA ASN A 232 0.72 -9.17 -12.42
C ASN A 232 1.65 -8.18 -11.71
N ALA A 233 2.83 -8.62 -11.24
CA ALA A 233 3.82 -7.73 -10.63
C ALA A 233 4.31 -6.67 -11.62
N LYS A 234 4.70 -7.07 -12.84
CA LYS A 234 5.10 -6.14 -13.90
C LYS A 234 3.93 -5.24 -14.31
N GLY A 235 2.76 -5.83 -14.58
CA GLY A 235 1.60 -5.07 -15.06
C GLY A 235 1.06 -4.06 -14.04
N LEU A 236 1.01 -4.42 -12.75
CA LEU A 236 0.58 -3.55 -11.66
C LEU A 236 1.64 -2.48 -11.35
N MET A 237 2.94 -2.79 -11.42
CA MET A 237 4.00 -1.78 -11.27
C MET A 237 3.85 -0.67 -12.31
N LYS A 238 3.68 -1.05 -13.58
CA LYS A 238 3.48 -0.09 -14.69
C LYS A 238 2.21 0.73 -14.49
N ALA A 239 1.11 0.07 -14.12
CA ALA A 239 -0.15 0.75 -13.82
C ALA A 239 -0.01 1.75 -12.66
N ALA A 240 0.68 1.36 -11.58
CA ALA A 240 0.93 2.19 -10.42
C ALA A 240 1.76 3.43 -10.78
N ILE A 241 2.87 3.25 -11.52
CA ILE A 241 3.74 4.35 -11.96
C ILE A 241 2.99 5.30 -12.89
N ARG A 242 2.04 4.82 -13.70
CA ARG A 242 1.20 5.64 -14.60
C ARG A 242 0.01 6.30 -13.89
N SER A 243 -0.31 5.94 -12.65
CA SER A 243 -1.41 6.54 -11.88
C SER A 243 -1.10 7.97 -11.46
N GLU A 244 -2.11 8.85 -11.51
CA GLU A 244 -2.00 10.22 -11.00
C GLU A 244 -2.26 10.30 -9.49
N ASN A 245 -2.68 9.19 -8.88
CA ASN A 245 -2.96 9.06 -7.46
C ASN A 245 -1.82 8.34 -6.74
N PRO A 246 -1.70 8.51 -5.42
CA PRO A 246 -0.84 7.67 -4.59
C PRO A 246 -1.18 6.19 -4.70
N VAL A 247 -0.18 5.35 -4.98
CA VAL A 247 -0.34 3.90 -5.01
C VAL A 247 0.61 3.24 -4.03
N VAL A 248 0.08 2.39 -3.15
CA VAL A 248 0.87 1.49 -2.30
C VAL A 248 0.87 0.11 -2.95
N LEU A 249 2.04 -0.32 -3.44
CA LEU A 249 2.26 -1.61 -4.07
C LEU A 249 2.88 -2.58 -3.07
N PHE A 250 2.09 -3.54 -2.60
CA PHE A 250 2.52 -4.56 -1.66
C PHE A 250 3.19 -5.73 -2.40
N GLU A 251 4.42 -6.02 -1.99
CA GLU A 251 5.20 -7.17 -2.44
C GLU A 251 5.33 -8.18 -1.30
N HIS A 252 5.35 -9.48 -1.63
CA HIS A 252 5.54 -10.52 -0.63
C HIS A 252 6.93 -11.14 -0.75
N VAL A 253 7.69 -11.11 0.36
CA VAL A 253 9.05 -11.68 0.45
C VAL A 253 9.16 -13.11 -0.08
N LEU A 254 8.20 -13.99 0.22
CA LEU A 254 8.26 -15.39 -0.21
C LEU A 254 8.02 -15.57 -1.72
N LEU A 255 7.41 -14.59 -2.39
CA LEU A 255 7.05 -14.70 -3.80
C LEU A 255 8.11 -14.15 -4.74
N TYR A 256 9.16 -13.46 -4.26
CA TYR A 256 10.20 -12.91 -5.14
C TYR A 256 10.86 -13.96 -6.04
N ASN A 257 11.02 -15.19 -5.55
CA ASN A 257 11.60 -16.30 -6.29
C ASN A 257 10.57 -17.14 -7.06
N LEU A 258 9.31 -16.70 -7.12
CA LEU A 258 8.31 -17.32 -7.98
C LEU A 258 8.69 -17.05 -9.44
N LYS A 259 8.72 -18.11 -10.24
CA LYS A 259 9.14 -18.08 -11.64
C LYS A 259 7.93 -18.32 -12.54
N GLU A 260 7.78 -17.50 -13.57
CA GLU A 260 6.69 -17.58 -14.54
C GLU A 260 7.19 -17.14 -15.91
N ARG A 261 6.56 -17.66 -16.97
CA ARG A 261 6.75 -17.17 -18.33
C ARG A 261 5.72 -16.09 -18.63
N ILE A 262 6.15 -14.85 -18.83
CA ILE A 262 5.28 -13.70 -19.14
C ILE A 262 5.44 -13.31 -20.63
N PRO A 263 4.47 -12.62 -21.24
CA PRO A 263 4.55 -12.26 -22.64
C PRO A 263 5.56 -11.12 -22.88
N ASP A 264 6.15 -11.09 -24.07
CA ASP A 264 7.11 -10.04 -24.48
C ASP A 264 6.43 -8.72 -24.88
N GLU A 265 5.12 -8.74 -25.09
CA GLU A 265 4.34 -7.57 -25.53
C GLU A 265 4.12 -6.56 -24.39
N GLU A 266 3.82 -5.30 -24.73
CA GLU A 266 3.42 -4.32 -23.71
C GLU A 266 2.05 -4.66 -23.14
N TYR A 267 1.96 -4.76 -21.82
CA TYR A 267 0.70 -4.90 -21.10
C TYR A 267 0.71 -4.09 -19.80
N ILE A 268 -0.50 -3.85 -19.28
CA ILE A 268 -0.78 -3.13 -18.03
C ILE A 268 -1.93 -3.87 -17.33
N CYS A 269 -1.87 -4.01 -16.01
CA CYS A 269 -2.98 -4.56 -15.22
C CYS A 269 -3.89 -3.44 -14.70
N CYS A 270 -5.19 -3.71 -14.58
CA CYS A 270 -6.09 -2.76 -13.92
C CYS A 270 -5.82 -2.76 -12.40
N LEU A 271 -5.68 -1.57 -11.80
CA LEU A 271 -5.48 -1.44 -10.35
C LEU A 271 -6.75 -1.75 -9.54
N GLU A 272 -7.92 -1.73 -10.17
CA GLU A 272 -9.23 -1.79 -9.52
C GLU A 272 -10.00 -3.08 -9.84
N GLU A 273 -9.34 -4.06 -10.45
CA GLU A 273 -9.96 -5.32 -10.87
C GLU A 273 -9.26 -6.52 -10.21
N ALA A 274 -10.06 -7.44 -9.68
CA ALA A 274 -9.56 -8.71 -9.16
C ALA A 274 -9.45 -9.74 -10.29
N GLU A 275 -8.37 -10.49 -10.30
CA GLU A 275 -8.16 -11.58 -11.25
C GLU A 275 -8.88 -12.87 -10.80
N MET A 276 -9.64 -13.49 -11.70
CA MET A 276 -10.18 -14.84 -11.48
C MET A 276 -9.10 -15.89 -11.75
N VAL A 277 -8.44 -16.37 -10.70
CA VAL A 277 -7.34 -17.36 -10.84
C VAL A 277 -7.85 -18.79 -11.10
N ARG A 278 -9.00 -19.16 -10.54
CA ARG A 278 -9.57 -20.50 -10.71
C ARG A 278 -11.09 -20.49 -10.60
N PRO A 279 -11.82 -21.07 -11.57
CA PRO A 279 -13.27 -21.23 -11.45
C PRO A 279 -13.60 -22.28 -10.39
N GLY A 280 -14.65 -22.03 -9.62
CA GLY A 280 -15.25 -23.01 -8.70
C GLY A 280 -16.32 -23.83 -9.41
N ASN A 281 -16.40 -25.12 -9.08
CA ASN A 281 -17.54 -25.96 -9.43
C ASN A 281 -18.41 -26.10 -8.17
N MET A 282 -19.72 -25.89 -8.31
CA MET A 282 -20.69 -26.12 -7.23
C MET A 282 -20.91 -27.60 -6.96
#